data_AF-A0A9W9ET81-F1
#
_entry.id   AF-A0A9W9ET81-F1
#
_cell.length_a   1.000
_cell.length_b   1.000
_cell.length_c   1.000
_cell.angle_alpha   90.00
_cell.angle_beta   90.00
_cell.angle_gamma   90.00
#
_symmetry.space_group_name_H-M   'P 1'
#
loop_
_entity.id
_entity.type
_entity.pdbx_description
1 polymer ?
#
loop_
_entity_poly.entity_id
_entity_poly.type
_entity_poly.pdbx_seq_one_letter_code
_entity_poly.pdbx_strand_id
1 'polypeptide(L)'
;MFEEYGAGSSTVNTIQSQMAKMVLLAVEEYKKITQLRSDLWTEIHRGSDSLNNWLRELPASLHLSALGETDTDLTPQQVTAIYLMHTLFIDTHLLLYFRFIDFSYRSDANADGLAIERIFLDMPHSIFSTYTEFSIQLARIIALLYDQEKVFARCWMVIHATFDAMSMMLLSVCQTYYTSYESDIPQMMNLLDSCFRVLRFCSESDFVASRFVDMLTPTFFDVQSFDRLHEPDRMSISYVLNIEQVDQAAIRHTLCQLLEIISIERHKAWI
;
A
#
# COMPACT_ATOMS: atom_id res chain seq x y z
N MET A 1 15.70 19.58 37.93
CA MET A 1 15.23 20.04 36.60
C MET A 1 16.29 19.79 35.50
N PHE A 2 17.09 18.71 35.59
CA PHE A 2 18.08 18.33 34.56
C PHE A 2 18.05 16.83 34.21
N GLU A 3 17.11 16.04 34.78
CA GLU A 3 17.00 14.60 34.50
C GLU A 3 16.10 14.26 33.29
N GLU A 4 15.21 15.15 32.85
CA GLU A 4 14.32 14.90 31.69
C GLU A 4 15.06 14.91 30.33
N TYR A 5 16.26 15.48 30.24
CA TYR A 5 16.99 15.56 28.96
C TYR A 5 17.64 14.21 28.55
N GLY A 6 17.79 13.25 29.48
CA GLY A 6 18.45 11.98 29.21
C GLY A 6 17.54 10.91 28.60
N ALA A 7 16.29 10.82 29.07
CA ALA A 7 15.36 9.78 28.65
C ALA A 7 14.87 9.96 27.20
N GLY A 8 14.59 11.20 26.79
CA GLY A 8 14.10 11.51 25.44
C GLY A 8 15.09 11.15 24.32
N SER A 9 16.40 11.33 24.58
CA SER A 9 17.47 10.99 23.64
C SER A 9 17.58 9.48 23.39
N SER A 10 17.39 8.65 24.43
CA SER A 10 17.48 7.19 24.33
C SER A 10 16.40 6.59 23.43
N THR A 11 15.15 7.05 23.57
CA THR A 11 14.01 6.55 22.77
C THR A 11 14.14 6.94 21.29
N VAL A 12 14.53 8.19 21.00
CA VAL A 12 14.74 8.64 19.61
C VAL A 12 15.84 7.82 18.93
N ASN A 13 16.96 7.58 19.61
CA ASN A 13 18.04 6.74 19.09
C ASN A 13 17.57 5.31 18.83
N THR A 14 16.71 4.77 19.70
CA THR A 14 16.11 3.44 19.51
C THR A 14 15.23 3.41 18.26
N ILE A 15 14.31 4.36 18.09
CA ILE A 15 13.44 4.43 16.92
C ILE A 15 14.26 4.52 15.63
N GLN A 16 15.24 5.44 15.59
CA GLN A 16 16.11 5.59 14.42
C GLN A 16 16.92 4.33 14.12
N SER A 17 17.44 3.65 15.16
CA SER A 17 18.13 2.37 15.00
C SER A 17 17.21 1.30 14.41
N GLN A 18 15.95 1.23 14.85
CA GLN A 18 14.99 0.27 14.34
C GLN A 18 14.55 0.57 12.90
N MET A 19 14.35 1.84 12.55
CA MET A 19 14.12 2.25 11.16
C MET A 19 15.31 1.88 10.26
N ALA A 20 16.54 2.12 10.70
CA ALA A 20 17.74 1.75 9.94
C ALA A 20 17.85 0.24 9.73
N LYS A 21 17.58 -0.56 10.77
CA LYS A 21 17.51 -2.03 10.67
C LYS A 21 16.46 -2.48 9.66
N MET A 22 15.27 -1.86 9.69
CA MET A 22 14.19 -2.15 8.75
C MET A 22 14.62 -1.89 7.29
N VAL A 23 15.25 -0.74 7.02
CA VAL A 23 15.75 -0.43 5.67
C VAL A 23 16.80 -1.43 5.21
N LEU A 24 17.72 -1.83 6.08
CA LEU A 24 18.74 -2.84 5.74
C LEU A 24 18.10 -4.19 5.41
N LEU A 25 17.14 -4.62 6.23
CA LEU A 25 16.39 -5.86 6.00
C LEU A 25 15.63 -5.81 4.68
N ALA A 26 14.93 -4.71 4.41
CA ALA A 26 14.22 -4.48 3.16
C ALA A 26 15.16 -4.62 1.94
N VAL A 27 16.33 -3.97 1.98
CA VAL A 27 17.33 -4.05 0.91
C VAL A 27 17.82 -5.48 0.69
N GLU A 28 18.05 -6.25 1.77
CA GLU A 28 18.46 -7.65 1.67
C GLU A 28 17.37 -8.52 1.03
N GLU A 29 16.11 -8.34 1.43
CA GLU A 29 14.99 -9.08 0.84
C GLU A 29 14.76 -8.71 -0.63
N TYR A 30 14.86 -7.42 -1.01
CA TYR A 30 14.79 -7.02 -2.42
C TYR A 30 15.89 -7.64 -3.27
N LYS A 31 17.13 -7.68 -2.76
CA LYS A 31 18.25 -8.29 -3.49
C LYS A 31 17.98 -9.76 -3.77
N LYS A 32 17.44 -10.49 -2.79
CA LYS A 32 17.07 -11.91 -2.97
C LYS A 32 16.02 -12.07 -4.08
N ILE A 33 14.96 -11.25 -4.06
CA ILE A 33 13.90 -11.29 -5.07
C ILE A 33 14.42 -10.98 -6.49
N THR A 34 15.30 -9.98 -6.64
CA THR A 34 15.86 -9.64 -7.96
C THR A 34 16.78 -10.70 -8.57
N GLN A 35 17.29 -11.63 -7.76
CA GLN A 35 18.22 -12.67 -8.20
C GLN A 35 17.52 -14.00 -8.54
N LEU A 36 16.19 -14.01 -8.55
CA LEU A 36 15.42 -15.26 -8.57
C LEU A 36 15.52 -16.07 -9.86
N ARG A 37 15.57 -17.38 -9.66
CA ARG A 37 15.43 -18.46 -10.67
C ARG A 37 14.48 -19.59 -10.21
N SER A 38 13.80 -19.43 -9.07
CA SER A 38 13.02 -20.48 -8.35
C SER A 38 11.63 -19.99 -7.92
N ASP A 39 10.88 -20.83 -7.18
CA ASP A 39 9.51 -20.58 -6.66
C ASP A 39 9.40 -19.25 -5.91
N LEU A 40 8.74 -18.30 -6.54
CA LEU A 40 8.60 -16.91 -6.13
C LEU A 40 7.71 -16.76 -4.88
N TRP A 41 6.75 -17.66 -4.67
CA TRP A 41 5.87 -17.59 -3.50
C TRP A 41 6.62 -17.91 -2.22
N THR A 42 7.44 -18.97 -2.23
CA THR A 42 8.29 -19.34 -1.09
C THR A 42 9.18 -18.16 -0.65
N GLU A 43 9.63 -17.36 -1.61
CA GLU A 43 10.53 -16.23 -1.39
C GLU A 43 9.84 -15.01 -0.79
N ILE A 44 8.61 -14.72 -1.21
CA ILE A 44 7.77 -13.69 -0.59
C ILE A 44 7.41 -14.08 0.84
N HIS A 45 7.04 -15.34 1.07
CA HIS A 45 6.75 -15.81 2.44
C HIS A 45 7.98 -15.66 3.32
N ARG A 46 9.16 -16.06 2.83
CA ARG A 46 10.42 -15.89 3.56
C ARG A 46 10.71 -14.40 3.86
N GLY A 47 10.56 -13.52 2.88
CA GLY A 47 10.74 -12.08 3.09
C GLY A 47 9.74 -11.49 4.08
N SER A 48 8.48 -11.89 3.97
CA SER A 48 7.42 -11.51 4.91
C SER A 48 7.69 -12.03 6.32
N ASP A 49 8.19 -13.26 6.48
CA ASP A 49 8.59 -13.82 7.77
C ASP A 49 9.76 -13.07 8.38
N SER A 50 10.77 -12.69 7.58
CA SER A 50 11.88 -11.84 8.02
C SER A 50 11.36 -10.51 8.59
N LEU A 51 10.45 -9.84 7.88
CA LEU A 51 9.85 -8.58 8.34
C LEU A 51 9.00 -8.77 9.60
N ASN A 52 8.18 -9.82 9.65
CA ASN A 52 7.37 -10.14 10.83
C ASN A 52 8.23 -10.47 12.06
N ASN A 53 9.38 -11.11 11.87
CA ASN A 53 10.34 -11.34 12.96
C ASN A 53 10.83 -10.02 13.54
N TRP A 54 11.16 -9.04 12.69
CA TRP A 54 11.54 -7.71 13.17
C TRP A 54 10.43 -7.07 14.03
N LEU A 55 9.17 -7.18 13.63
CA LEU A 55 8.05 -6.63 14.40
C LEU A 55 7.92 -7.30 15.78
N ARG A 56 8.15 -8.63 15.86
CA ARG A 56 8.14 -9.37 17.13
C ARG A 56 9.31 -9.02 18.04
N GLU A 57 10.45 -8.67 17.47
CA GLU A 57 11.66 -8.25 18.21
C GLU A 57 11.62 -6.77 18.64
N LEU A 58 10.65 -6.00 18.13
CA LEU A 58 10.50 -4.60 18.46
C LEU A 58 10.12 -4.43 19.94
N PRO A 59 10.76 -3.49 20.68
CA PRO A 59 10.38 -3.19 22.06
C PRO A 59 8.89 -2.80 22.16
N ALA A 60 8.20 -3.31 23.19
CA ALA A 60 6.75 -3.10 23.37
C ALA A 60 6.34 -1.61 23.38
N SER A 61 7.20 -0.73 23.91
CA SER A 61 6.98 0.72 23.93
C SER A 61 6.96 1.38 22.54
N LEU A 62 7.40 0.68 21.50
CA LEU A 62 7.40 1.17 20.12
C LEU A 62 6.30 0.51 19.26
N HIS A 63 5.46 -0.35 19.84
CA HIS A 63 4.32 -0.94 19.13
C HIS A 63 3.20 0.08 18.98
N LEU A 64 2.41 0.00 17.89
CA LEU A 64 1.27 0.90 17.68
C LEU A 64 0.24 0.83 18.82
N SER A 65 0.08 -0.34 19.43
CA SER A 65 -0.84 -0.54 20.57
C SER A 65 -0.48 0.31 21.78
N ALA A 66 0.81 0.58 22.00
CA ALA A 66 1.27 1.40 23.12
C ALA A 66 0.87 2.88 22.97
N LEU A 67 0.65 3.36 21.73
CA LEU A 67 0.30 4.77 21.48
C LEU A 67 -1.10 5.15 21.97
N GLY A 68 -1.98 4.17 22.19
CA GLY A 68 -3.34 4.39 22.71
C GLY A 68 -3.40 4.46 24.24
N GLU A 69 -2.30 4.18 24.94
CA GLU A 69 -2.26 4.16 26.40
C GLU A 69 -2.08 5.58 26.94
N THR A 70 -2.96 5.99 27.86
CA THR A 70 -3.00 7.34 28.44
C THR A 70 -1.78 7.73 29.28
N ASP A 71 -0.88 6.79 29.56
CA ASP A 71 0.24 6.94 30.51
C ASP A 71 1.61 6.75 29.82
N THR A 72 1.72 7.15 28.55
CA THR A 72 2.98 7.07 27.83
C THR A 72 3.82 8.34 28.02
N ASP A 73 5.07 8.17 28.45
CA ASP A 73 6.09 9.24 28.52
C ASP A 73 6.61 9.68 27.12
N LEU A 74 5.83 9.46 26.06
CA LEU A 74 6.23 9.72 24.69
C LEU A 74 5.91 11.17 24.30
N THR A 75 6.92 11.87 23.80
CA THR A 75 6.74 13.18 23.19
C THR A 75 5.96 13.06 21.87
N PRO A 76 5.24 14.11 21.42
CA PRO A 76 4.54 14.10 20.13
C PRO A 76 5.44 13.77 18.93
N GLN A 77 6.72 14.15 18.99
CA GLN A 77 7.71 13.83 17.96
C GLN A 77 8.04 12.33 17.94
N GLN A 78 8.19 11.70 19.10
CA GLN A 78 8.43 10.26 19.20
C GLN A 78 7.22 9.46 18.71
N VAL A 79 6.00 9.88 19.05
CA VAL A 79 4.76 9.29 18.52
C VAL A 79 4.74 9.34 17.00
N THR A 80 5.03 10.52 16.42
CA THR A 80 5.12 10.69 14.96
C THR A 80 6.18 9.76 14.35
N ALA A 81 7.35 9.65 14.98
CA ALA A 81 8.42 8.78 14.51
C ALA A 81 8.05 7.29 14.58
N ILE A 82 7.28 6.86 15.58
CA ILE A 82 6.74 5.49 15.68
C ILE A 82 5.76 5.25 14.52
N TYR A 83 4.84 6.16 14.23
CA TYR A 83 3.95 6.03 13.07
C TYR A 83 4.71 5.91 11.74
N LEU A 84 5.75 6.73 11.55
CA LEU A 84 6.60 6.65 10.34
C LEU A 84 7.39 5.33 10.28
N MET A 85 7.86 4.82 11.41
CA MET A 85 8.52 3.51 11.46
C MET A 85 7.58 2.38 11.04
N HIS A 86 6.33 2.39 11.52
CA HIS A 86 5.31 1.41 11.11
C HIS A 86 4.85 1.61 9.67
N THR A 87 4.78 2.86 9.20
CA THR A 87 4.55 3.18 7.78
C THR A 87 5.61 2.50 6.91
N LEU A 88 6.90 2.65 7.27
CA LEU A 88 8.00 2.02 6.55
C LEU A 88 7.92 0.47 6.57
N PHE A 89 7.58 -0.11 7.72
CA PHE A 89 7.40 -1.55 7.85
C PHE A 89 6.31 -2.09 6.90
N ILE A 90 5.12 -1.48 6.92
CA ILE A 90 4.00 -1.91 6.08
C ILE A 90 4.27 -1.63 4.59
N ASP A 91 4.82 -0.46 4.26
CA ASP A 91 5.21 -0.11 2.88
C ASP A 91 6.23 -1.12 2.31
N THR A 92 7.15 -1.61 3.15
CA THR A 92 8.10 -2.66 2.75
C THR A 92 7.39 -3.97 2.40
N HIS A 93 6.36 -4.37 3.14
CA HIS A 93 5.54 -5.53 2.77
C HIS A 93 4.85 -5.32 1.42
N LEU A 94 4.21 -4.17 1.21
CA LEU A 94 3.52 -3.86 -0.06
C LEU A 94 4.47 -3.88 -1.24
N LEU A 95 5.64 -3.28 -1.10
CA LEU A 95 6.69 -3.31 -2.12
C LEU A 95 7.15 -4.74 -2.47
N LEU A 96 7.37 -5.63 -1.49
CA LEU A 96 7.72 -7.04 -1.77
C LEU A 96 6.64 -7.70 -2.62
N TYR A 97 5.37 -7.43 -2.29
CA TYR A 97 4.23 -7.93 -3.04
C TYR A 97 4.11 -7.31 -4.44
N PHE A 98 4.35 -6.01 -4.59
CA PHE A 98 4.38 -5.38 -5.91
C PHE A 98 5.49 -5.91 -6.80
N ARG A 99 6.63 -6.32 -6.22
CA ARG A 99 7.69 -7.01 -6.98
C ARG A 99 7.26 -8.37 -7.49
N PHE A 100 6.47 -9.10 -6.71
CA PHE A 100 5.85 -10.33 -7.18
C PHE A 100 4.94 -10.08 -8.38
N ILE A 101 4.06 -9.09 -8.25
CA ILE A 101 3.13 -8.73 -9.31
C ILE A 101 3.90 -8.34 -10.58
N ASP A 102 4.90 -7.47 -10.45
CA ASP A 102 5.76 -7.02 -11.54
C ASP A 102 6.47 -8.20 -12.24
N PHE A 103 7.05 -9.11 -11.47
CA PHE A 103 7.71 -10.30 -12.03
C PHE A 103 6.72 -11.22 -12.76
N SER A 104 5.58 -11.51 -12.15
CA SER A 104 4.55 -12.38 -12.72
C SER A 104 3.96 -11.76 -13.99
N TYR A 105 3.63 -10.47 -13.95
CA TYR A 105 3.11 -9.71 -15.07
C TYR A 105 4.09 -9.67 -16.24
N ARG A 106 5.37 -9.39 -16.01
CA ARG A 106 6.39 -9.38 -17.07
C ARG A 106 6.69 -10.75 -17.67
N SER A 107 6.60 -11.80 -16.85
CA SER A 107 6.83 -13.17 -17.32
C SER A 107 5.73 -13.64 -18.28
N ASP A 108 4.50 -13.16 -18.08
CA ASP A 108 3.32 -13.63 -18.78
C ASP A 108 2.79 -12.66 -19.87
N ALA A 109 3.11 -11.35 -19.77
CA ALA A 109 2.69 -10.33 -20.75
C ALA A 109 3.15 -10.61 -22.20
N ASN A 110 4.14 -11.49 -22.39
CA ASN A 110 4.60 -11.91 -23.71
C ASN A 110 3.79 -13.08 -24.32
N ALA A 111 2.85 -13.69 -23.59
CA ALA A 111 2.28 -15.00 -23.95
C ALA A 111 0.91 -14.95 -24.65
N ASP A 112 -0.09 -14.19 -24.18
CA ASP A 112 -1.45 -14.25 -24.75
C ASP A 112 -2.45 -13.17 -24.26
N GLY A 113 -2.03 -12.19 -23.45
CA GLY A 113 -2.92 -11.18 -22.88
C GLY A 113 -3.83 -11.70 -21.75
N LEU A 114 -3.74 -12.97 -21.35
CA LEU A 114 -4.45 -13.55 -20.19
C LEU A 114 -3.67 -13.39 -18.88
N ALA A 115 -2.57 -12.64 -18.91
CA ALA A 115 -1.67 -12.43 -17.76
C ALA A 115 -2.40 -11.95 -16.49
N ILE A 116 -3.43 -11.12 -16.66
CA ILE A 116 -4.23 -10.61 -15.55
C ILE A 116 -5.02 -11.72 -14.86
N GLU A 117 -5.70 -12.55 -15.64
CA GLU A 117 -6.50 -13.66 -15.13
C GLU A 117 -5.61 -14.65 -14.37
N ARG A 118 -4.44 -14.97 -14.90
CA ARG A 118 -3.48 -15.87 -14.23
C ARG A 118 -2.95 -15.28 -12.93
N ILE A 119 -2.53 -14.00 -12.90
CA ILE A 119 -2.07 -13.36 -11.66
C ILE A 119 -3.15 -13.43 -10.57
N PHE A 120 -4.41 -13.19 -10.92
CA PHE A 120 -5.50 -13.19 -9.94
C PHE A 120 -6.01 -14.58 -9.58
N LEU A 121 -6.03 -15.53 -10.51
CA LEU A 121 -6.50 -16.89 -10.27
C LEU A 121 -5.44 -17.77 -9.60
N ASP A 122 -4.16 -17.58 -9.94
CA ASP A 122 -3.07 -18.36 -9.36
C ASP A 122 -2.64 -17.81 -7.99
N MET A 123 -3.06 -16.59 -7.64
CA MET A 123 -2.75 -16.01 -6.34
C MET A 123 -3.63 -16.61 -5.24
N PRO A 124 -3.02 -17.17 -4.18
CA PRO A 124 -3.77 -17.58 -3.00
C PRO A 124 -4.53 -16.39 -2.40
N HIS A 125 -5.84 -16.54 -2.26
CA HIS A 125 -6.73 -15.50 -1.72
C HIS A 125 -6.26 -14.97 -0.35
N SER A 126 -5.75 -15.85 0.52
CA SER A 126 -5.23 -15.45 1.84
C SER A 126 -4.08 -14.45 1.74
N ILE A 127 -3.23 -14.59 0.73
CA ILE A 127 -2.12 -13.67 0.49
C ILE A 127 -2.66 -12.32 0.03
N PHE A 128 -3.56 -12.33 -0.95
CA PHE A 128 -4.20 -11.11 -1.46
C PHE A 128 -4.89 -10.30 -0.35
N SER A 129 -5.67 -11.00 0.48
CA SER A 129 -6.37 -10.43 1.63
C SER A 129 -5.40 -9.84 2.66
N THR A 130 -4.27 -10.51 2.92
CA THR A 130 -3.22 -10.01 3.84
C THR A 130 -2.64 -8.68 3.35
N TYR A 131 -2.26 -8.58 2.07
CA TYR A 131 -1.70 -7.34 1.51
C TYR A 131 -2.75 -6.23 1.35
N THR A 132 -4.01 -6.59 1.12
CA THR A 132 -5.13 -5.64 1.19
C THR A 132 -5.24 -5.04 2.59
N GLU A 133 -5.22 -5.86 3.64
CA GLU A 133 -5.29 -5.38 5.03
C GLU A 133 -4.07 -4.49 5.37
N PHE A 134 -2.87 -4.85 4.91
CA PHE A 134 -1.70 -3.96 5.03
C PHE A 134 -1.92 -2.60 4.38
N SER A 135 -2.48 -2.55 3.16
CA SER A 135 -2.77 -1.27 2.50
C SER A 135 -3.81 -0.43 3.24
N ILE A 136 -4.83 -1.06 3.83
CA ILE A 136 -5.85 -0.40 4.66
C ILE A 136 -5.22 0.19 5.92
N GLN A 137 -4.37 -0.58 6.61
CA GLN A 137 -3.66 -0.10 7.80
C GLN A 137 -2.71 1.05 7.46
N LEU A 138 -1.98 0.96 6.36
CA LEU A 138 -1.10 2.02 5.88
C LEU A 138 -1.89 3.31 5.58
N ALA A 139 -3.01 3.20 4.88
CA ALA A 139 -3.90 4.32 4.59
C ALA A 139 -4.43 4.98 5.87
N ARG A 140 -4.81 4.19 6.89
CA ARG A 140 -5.25 4.72 8.18
C ARG A 140 -4.16 5.49 8.91
N ILE A 141 -2.92 4.98 8.92
CA ILE A 141 -1.78 5.69 9.53
C ILE A 141 -1.50 7.00 8.79
N ILE A 142 -1.54 6.98 7.45
CA ILE A 142 -1.32 8.17 6.62
C ILE A 142 -2.41 9.21 6.85
N ALA A 143 -3.67 8.81 6.86
CA ALA A 143 -4.79 9.70 7.14
C ALA A 143 -4.66 10.34 8.53
N LEU A 144 -4.33 9.54 9.55
CA LEU A 144 -4.09 10.03 10.91
C LEU A 144 -2.96 11.06 10.98
N LEU A 145 -1.82 10.79 10.32
CA LEU A 145 -0.70 11.72 10.26
C LEU A 145 -1.10 13.02 9.54
N TYR A 146 -1.92 12.93 8.50
CA TYR A 146 -2.38 14.11 7.76
C TYR A 146 -3.35 14.96 8.58
N ASP A 147 -4.35 14.34 9.19
CA ASP A 147 -5.36 15.00 10.04
C ASP A 147 -4.72 15.69 11.26
N GLN A 148 -3.58 15.19 11.74
CA GLN A 148 -2.80 15.78 12.83
C GLN A 148 -1.75 16.82 12.37
N GLU A 149 -1.78 17.20 11.08
CA GLU A 149 -0.81 18.12 10.47
C GLU A 149 0.66 17.66 10.65
N LYS A 150 0.90 16.35 10.66
CA LYS A 150 2.24 15.74 10.80
C LYS A 150 2.85 15.32 9.47
N VAL A 151 2.11 15.43 8.37
CA VAL A 151 2.63 15.18 7.03
C VAL A 151 3.36 16.42 6.51
N PHE A 152 4.63 16.25 6.18
CA PHE A 152 5.37 17.26 5.43
C PHE A 152 5.20 16.99 3.93
N ALA A 153 4.91 18.02 3.14
CA ALA A 153 4.63 17.89 1.71
C ALA A 153 5.76 17.25 0.89
N ARG A 154 7.01 17.29 1.40
CA ARG A 154 8.20 16.66 0.79
C ARG A 154 8.68 15.42 1.54
N CYS A 155 7.84 14.84 2.41
CA CYS A 155 8.21 13.62 3.11
C CYS A 155 8.14 12.44 2.15
N TRP A 156 9.31 12.05 1.62
CA TRP A 156 9.46 10.94 0.69
C TRP A 156 8.74 9.66 1.15
N MET A 157 8.90 9.30 2.42
CA MET A 157 8.28 8.12 3.01
C MET A 157 6.75 8.16 2.93
N VAL A 158 6.13 9.31 3.21
CA VAL A 158 4.67 9.47 3.14
C VAL A 158 4.20 9.43 1.68
N ILE A 159 4.89 10.13 0.78
CA ILE A 159 4.54 10.15 -0.66
C ILE A 159 4.51 8.73 -1.21
N HIS A 160 5.57 7.96 -0.95
CA HIS A 160 5.72 6.60 -1.42
C HIS A 160 4.68 5.64 -0.81
N ALA A 161 4.55 5.65 0.52
CA ALA A 161 3.60 4.82 1.22
C ALA A 161 2.15 5.11 0.83
N THR A 162 1.84 6.38 0.53
CA THR A 162 0.51 6.79 0.04
C THR A 162 0.24 6.19 -1.34
N PHE A 163 1.20 6.31 -2.26
CA PHE A 163 1.09 5.73 -3.59
C PHE A 163 0.91 4.19 -3.55
N ASP A 164 1.65 3.52 -2.67
CA ASP A 164 1.59 2.07 -2.51
C ASP A 164 0.27 1.59 -1.90
N ALA A 165 -0.18 2.25 -0.83
CA ALA A 165 -1.47 1.98 -0.22
C ALA A 165 -2.59 2.15 -1.25
N MET A 166 -2.57 3.25 -2.01
CA MET A 166 -3.56 3.50 -3.07
C MET A 166 -3.52 2.43 -4.16
N SER A 167 -2.34 2.11 -4.67
CA SER A 167 -2.19 1.12 -5.75
C SER A 167 -2.73 -0.25 -5.33
N MET A 168 -2.43 -0.68 -4.10
CA MET A 168 -2.92 -1.96 -3.57
C MET A 168 -4.43 -1.95 -3.33
N MET A 169 -4.98 -0.85 -2.78
CA MET A 169 -6.42 -0.74 -2.57
C MET A 169 -7.19 -0.67 -3.90
N LEU A 170 -6.71 0.07 -4.89
CA LEU A 170 -7.31 0.11 -6.23
C LEU A 170 -7.29 -1.29 -6.89
N LEU A 171 -6.18 -2.01 -6.75
CA LEU A 171 -6.06 -3.41 -7.18
C LEU A 171 -7.09 -4.30 -6.49
N SER A 172 -7.25 -4.13 -5.17
CA SER A 172 -8.24 -4.85 -4.35
C SER A 172 -9.68 -4.60 -4.75
N VAL A 173 -10.04 -3.33 -4.97
CA VAL A 173 -11.38 -2.99 -5.44
C VAL A 173 -11.64 -3.59 -6.83
N CYS A 174 -10.68 -3.46 -7.76
CA CYS A 174 -10.82 -4.04 -9.10
C CYS A 174 -10.95 -5.57 -9.06
N GLN A 175 -10.13 -6.26 -8.25
CA GLN A 175 -10.24 -7.71 -8.08
C GLN A 175 -11.58 -8.10 -7.47
N THR A 176 -12.06 -7.34 -6.48
CA THR A 176 -13.36 -7.59 -5.83
C THR A 176 -14.49 -7.52 -6.86
N TYR A 177 -14.51 -6.51 -7.72
CA TYR A 177 -15.49 -6.43 -8.81
C TYR A 177 -15.32 -7.55 -9.85
N TYR A 178 -14.08 -7.95 -10.14
CA TYR A 178 -13.81 -8.98 -11.13
C TYR A 178 -14.21 -10.39 -10.67
N THR A 179 -14.00 -10.72 -9.39
CA THR A 179 -14.25 -12.06 -8.83
C THR A 179 -15.54 -12.16 -8.03
N SER A 180 -16.25 -11.05 -7.84
CA SER A 180 -17.44 -10.93 -6.98
C SER A 180 -17.21 -11.38 -5.54
N TYR A 181 -16.01 -11.12 -5.01
CA TYR A 181 -15.67 -11.43 -3.62
C TYR A 181 -16.31 -10.43 -2.65
N GLU A 182 -16.53 -10.84 -1.40
CA GLU A 182 -17.07 -9.95 -0.37
C GLU A 182 -15.95 -9.09 0.23
N SER A 183 -16.05 -7.78 0.05
CA SER A 183 -15.11 -6.81 0.64
C SER A 183 -15.85 -5.53 1.02
N ASP A 184 -15.34 -4.82 2.03
CA ASP A 184 -15.85 -3.51 2.44
C ASP A 184 -15.34 -2.42 1.49
N ILE A 185 -15.86 -2.44 0.26
CA ILE A 185 -15.55 -1.45 -0.78
C ILE A 185 -15.82 -0.02 -0.28
N PRO A 186 -16.95 0.30 0.39
CA PRO A 186 -17.19 1.65 0.89
C PRO A 186 -16.08 2.15 1.84
N GLN A 187 -15.59 1.30 2.75
CA GLN A 187 -14.45 1.67 3.59
C GLN A 187 -13.18 1.92 2.78
N MET A 188 -12.85 1.04 1.82
CA MET A 188 -11.67 1.22 0.97
C MET A 188 -11.77 2.50 0.13
N MET A 189 -12.94 2.83 -0.41
CA MET A 189 -13.15 4.05 -1.19
C MET A 189 -12.96 5.32 -0.35
N ASN A 190 -13.42 5.33 0.91
CA ASN A 190 -13.17 6.44 1.84
C ASN A 190 -11.68 6.61 2.17
N LEU A 191 -10.96 5.50 2.35
CA LEU A 191 -9.52 5.50 2.58
C LEU A 191 -8.74 5.94 1.32
N LEU A 192 -9.16 5.48 0.14
CA LEU A 192 -8.61 5.90 -1.14
C LEU A 192 -8.75 7.41 -1.36
N ASP A 193 -9.92 7.98 -1.07
CA ASP A 193 -10.12 9.44 -1.12
C ASP A 193 -9.18 10.17 -0.15
N SER A 194 -9.03 9.65 1.07
CA SER A 194 -8.12 10.21 2.08
C SER A 194 -6.66 10.18 1.60
N CYS A 195 -6.18 9.05 1.08
CA CYS A 195 -4.85 8.95 0.49
C CYS A 195 -4.67 9.87 -0.72
N PHE A 196 -5.69 9.99 -1.58
CA PHE A 196 -5.63 10.89 -2.73
C PHE A 196 -5.49 12.35 -2.30
N ARG A 197 -6.20 12.78 -1.24
CA ARG A 197 -6.05 14.11 -0.64
C ARG A 197 -4.62 14.35 -0.13
N VAL A 198 -4.03 13.37 0.58
CA VAL A 198 -2.64 13.47 1.05
C VAL A 198 -1.65 13.58 -0.11
N LEU A 199 -1.80 12.75 -1.14
CA LEU A 199 -0.91 12.75 -2.29
C LEU A 199 -1.00 14.07 -3.07
N ARG A 200 -2.21 14.63 -3.22
CA ARG A 200 -2.42 15.97 -3.80
C ARG A 200 -1.78 17.07 -2.97
N PHE A 201 -1.90 17.04 -1.64
CA PHE A 201 -1.20 17.98 -0.78
C PHE A 201 0.32 17.92 -1.00
N CYS A 202 0.91 16.74 -1.06
CA CYS A 202 2.34 16.59 -1.35
C CYS A 202 2.72 17.10 -2.75
N SER A 203 1.85 16.92 -3.74
CA SER A 203 2.09 17.34 -5.13
C SER A 203 2.27 18.85 -5.32
N GLU A 204 1.77 19.67 -4.37
CA GLU A 204 1.94 21.12 -4.40
C GLU A 204 3.41 21.54 -4.25
N SER A 205 4.24 20.69 -3.64
CA SER A 205 5.63 21.00 -3.28
C SER A 205 6.65 19.97 -3.75
N ASP A 206 6.21 18.82 -4.27
CA ASP A 206 7.04 17.69 -4.70
C ASP A 206 6.61 17.17 -6.09
N PHE A 207 7.57 17.12 -7.02
CA PHE A 207 7.29 16.74 -8.41
C PHE A 207 6.99 15.25 -8.59
N VAL A 208 7.54 14.38 -7.72
CA VAL A 208 7.26 12.95 -7.77
C VAL A 208 5.83 12.71 -7.33
N ALA A 209 5.41 13.37 -6.23
CA ALA A 209 4.02 13.32 -5.79
C ALA A 209 3.06 13.77 -6.90
N SER A 210 3.39 14.86 -7.63
CA SER A 210 2.61 15.29 -8.80
C SER A 210 2.49 14.20 -9.86
N ARG A 211 3.60 13.55 -10.23
CA ARG A 211 3.58 12.46 -11.21
C ARG A 211 2.74 11.28 -10.72
N PHE A 212 2.82 10.94 -9.42
CA PHE A 212 2.00 9.88 -8.84
C PHE A 212 0.51 10.21 -8.86
N VAL A 213 0.13 11.47 -8.60
CA VAL A 213 -1.25 11.92 -8.81
C VAL A 213 -1.66 11.71 -10.27
N ASP A 214 -0.87 12.19 -11.22
CA ASP A 214 -1.18 12.08 -12.66
C ASP A 214 -1.35 10.61 -13.10
N MET A 215 -0.52 9.71 -12.57
CA MET A 215 -0.59 8.27 -12.85
C MET A 215 -1.83 7.61 -12.27
N LEU A 216 -2.16 7.86 -11.00
CA LEU A 216 -3.27 7.18 -10.31
C LEU A 216 -4.65 7.78 -10.61
N THR A 217 -4.70 9.05 -11.04
CA THR A 217 -5.96 9.78 -11.23
C THR A 217 -6.94 9.06 -12.18
N PRO A 218 -6.52 8.58 -13.38
CA PRO A 218 -7.44 7.89 -14.29
C PRO A 218 -8.08 6.67 -13.63
N THR A 219 -7.25 5.79 -13.07
CA THR A 219 -7.70 4.56 -12.42
C THR A 219 -8.59 4.83 -11.21
N PHE A 220 -8.25 5.83 -10.40
CA PHE A 220 -9.06 6.22 -9.25
C PHE A 220 -10.48 6.65 -9.68
N PHE A 221 -10.60 7.43 -10.76
CA PHE A 221 -11.91 7.82 -11.28
C PHE A 221 -12.66 6.68 -11.96
N ASP A 222 -11.97 5.77 -12.64
CA ASP A 222 -12.58 4.58 -13.21
C ASP A 222 -13.20 3.72 -12.11
N VAL A 223 -12.45 3.46 -11.02
CA VAL A 223 -12.94 2.71 -9.85
C VAL A 223 -14.12 3.40 -9.17
N GLN A 224 -14.07 4.73 -8.99
CA GLN A 224 -15.21 5.49 -8.47
C GLN A 224 -16.46 5.38 -9.37
N SER A 225 -16.27 5.24 -10.68
CA SER A 225 -17.39 5.07 -11.61
C SER A 225 -18.04 3.70 -11.44
N PHE A 226 -17.25 2.64 -11.25
CA PHE A 226 -17.76 1.29 -10.99
C PHE A 226 -18.57 1.24 -9.69
N ASP A 227 -18.07 1.87 -8.62
CA ASP A 227 -18.75 1.90 -7.32
C ASP A 227 -20.15 2.54 -7.39
N ARG A 228 -20.27 3.66 -8.10
CA ARG A 228 -21.57 4.33 -8.31
C ARG A 228 -22.55 3.53 -9.13
N LEU A 229 -22.08 2.64 -10.01
CA LEU A 229 -22.93 1.76 -10.81
C LEU A 229 -23.46 0.57 -10.01
N HIS A 230 -22.72 0.15 -8.98
CA HIS A 230 -23.05 -1.00 -8.14
C HIS A 230 -23.90 -0.66 -6.91
N GLU A 231 -24.31 0.61 -6.73
CA GLU A 231 -25.24 0.98 -5.66
C GLU A 231 -26.60 0.24 -5.83
N PRO A 232 -27.04 -0.54 -4.82
CA PRO A 232 -28.16 -1.48 -4.94
C PRO A 232 -29.51 -0.81 -5.25
N ASP A 233 -29.65 0.49 -4.99
CA ASP A 233 -30.90 1.24 -5.17
C ASP A 233 -31.19 1.65 -6.63
N ARG A 234 -30.28 1.34 -7.58
CA ARG A 234 -30.36 1.82 -8.98
C ARG A 234 -30.43 0.74 -10.06
N MET A 235 -30.28 -0.54 -9.73
CA MET A 235 -30.21 -1.60 -10.74
C MET A 235 -31.59 -2.17 -11.10
N SER A 236 -32.02 -1.97 -12.34
CA SER A 236 -33.15 -2.66 -12.96
C SER A 236 -32.72 -4.02 -13.55
N ILE A 237 -33.61 -5.02 -13.58
CA ILE A 237 -33.28 -6.41 -13.99
C ILE A 237 -32.73 -6.50 -15.43
N SER A 238 -33.16 -5.62 -16.33
CA SER A 238 -32.64 -5.53 -17.71
C SER A 238 -31.22 -4.94 -17.80
N TYR A 239 -30.76 -4.27 -16.75
CA TYR A 239 -29.42 -3.68 -16.64
C TYR A 239 -28.37 -4.73 -16.24
N VAL A 240 -28.75 -5.72 -15.42
CA VAL A 240 -27.85 -6.76 -14.87
C VAL A 240 -27.22 -7.64 -15.97
N LEU A 241 -27.99 -8.04 -16.98
CA LEU A 241 -27.52 -9.01 -17.99
C LEU A 241 -26.61 -8.43 -19.10
N ASN A 242 -26.62 -7.11 -19.31
CA ASN A 242 -25.75 -6.44 -20.30
C ASN A 242 -24.53 -5.76 -19.65
N ILE A 243 -24.58 -5.47 -18.34
CA ILE A 243 -23.45 -4.90 -17.59
C ILE A 243 -22.32 -5.92 -17.42
N GLU A 244 -22.63 -7.19 -17.14
CA GLU A 244 -21.60 -8.19 -16.82
C GLU A 244 -20.46 -8.26 -17.86
N GLN A 245 -20.73 -8.06 -19.16
CA GLN A 245 -19.70 -8.08 -20.20
C GLN A 245 -19.00 -6.73 -20.45
N VAL A 246 -19.73 -5.61 -20.37
CA VAL A 246 -19.18 -4.27 -20.62
C VAL A 246 -18.33 -3.81 -19.43
N ASP A 247 -18.73 -4.18 -18.22
CA ASP A 247 -18.03 -3.84 -16.98
C ASP A 247 -16.73 -4.62 -16.84
N GLN A 248 -16.73 -5.92 -17.17
CA GLN A 248 -15.53 -6.75 -17.14
C GLN A 248 -14.42 -6.24 -18.07
N ALA A 249 -14.76 -5.71 -19.24
CA ALA A 249 -13.76 -5.12 -20.14
C ALA A 249 -13.15 -3.83 -19.57
N ALA A 250 -13.96 -2.98 -18.95
CA ALA A 250 -13.51 -1.73 -18.32
C ALA A 250 -12.67 -2.00 -17.07
N ILE A 251 -13.11 -2.94 -16.21
CA ILE A 251 -12.34 -3.40 -15.04
C ILE A 251 -11.00 -4.01 -15.50
N ARG A 252 -11.01 -4.86 -16.52
CA ARG A 252 -9.77 -5.44 -17.07
C ARG A 252 -8.83 -4.37 -17.61
N HIS A 253 -9.34 -3.36 -18.30
CA HIS A 253 -8.54 -2.24 -18.77
C HIS A 253 -7.91 -1.46 -17.59
N THR A 254 -8.70 -1.17 -16.57
CA THR A 254 -8.27 -0.49 -15.34
C THR A 254 -7.18 -1.30 -14.62
N LEU A 255 -7.34 -2.63 -14.56
CA LEU A 255 -6.34 -3.56 -14.03
C LEU A 255 -5.06 -3.55 -14.85
N CYS A 256 -5.13 -3.56 -16.19
CA CYS A 256 -3.95 -3.44 -17.05
C CYS A 256 -3.17 -2.15 -16.71
N GLN A 257 -3.87 -1.01 -16.64
CA GLN A 257 -3.25 0.27 -16.32
C GLN A 257 -2.57 0.24 -14.94
N LEU A 258 -3.23 -0.29 -13.92
CA LEU A 258 -2.64 -0.43 -12.58
C LEU A 258 -1.37 -1.30 -12.59
N LEU A 259 -1.41 -2.42 -13.29
CA LEU A 259 -0.25 -3.31 -13.38
C LEU A 259 0.90 -2.65 -14.12
N GLU A 260 0.63 -1.86 -15.17
CA GLU A 260 1.64 -1.05 -15.86
C GLU A 260 2.23 0.03 -14.96
N ILE A 261 1.39 0.72 -14.16
CA ILE A 261 1.80 1.71 -13.17
C ILE A 261 2.74 1.07 -12.13
N ILE A 262 2.34 -0.08 -11.57
CA ILE A 262 3.11 -0.84 -10.57
C ILE A 262 4.44 -1.36 -11.17
N SER A 263 4.41 -1.86 -12.41
CA SER A 263 5.53 -2.58 -13.02
C SER A 263 6.56 -1.67 -13.71
N ILE A 264 6.11 -0.68 -14.48
CA ILE A 264 6.94 0.08 -15.44
C ILE A 264 7.16 1.52 -14.97
N GLU A 265 6.07 2.21 -14.60
CA GLU A 265 6.12 3.66 -14.36
C GLU A 265 6.72 4.01 -13.01
N ARG A 266 6.68 3.08 -12.05
CA ARG A 266 7.26 3.27 -10.72
C ARG A 266 8.75 3.65 -10.74
N HIS A 267 9.55 3.07 -11.64
CA HIS A 267 10.97 3.42 -11.80
C HIS A 267 11.18 4.73 -12.55
N LYS A 268 10.29 5.07 -13.49
CA LYS A 268 10.37 6.29 -14.29
C LYS A 268 9.99 7.54 -13.50
N ALA A 269 9.14 7.39 -12.49
CA ALA A 269 8.77 8.48 -11.57
C ALA A 269 10.01 9.17 -10.95
N TRP A 270 11.10 8.41 -10.76
CA TRP A 270 12.36 8.82 -10.14
C TRP A 270 13.36 9.52 -11.07
N ILE A 271 13.15 9.48 -12.39
CA ILE A 271 14.07 9.99 -13.41
C ILE A 271 13.54 11.30 -13.98
#